data_AF-A0A8T0U9E4-F1
#
_entry.id   AF-A0A8T0U9E4-F1
#
_cell.length_a   1.000
_cell.length_b   1.000
_cell.length_c   1.000
_cell.angle_alpha   90.00
_cell.angle_beta   90.00
_cell.angle_gamma   90.00
#
_symmetry.space_group_name_H-M   'P 1'
#
loop_
_entity.id
_entity.type
_entity.pdbx_description
1 polymer ?
#
loop_
_entity_poly.entity_id
_entity_poly.type
_entity_poly.pdbx_seq_one_letter_code
_entity_poly.pdbx_strand_id
1 'polypeptide(L)'
;MQVWSNGLVKNPERGVDIETWWRSSLQLLPKDQRRHVAALLMYTAWNIWKERNRIVFEKKTMTAPLVFNCILEEMGLRQAALRALNAT
;
A
#
# COMPACT_ATOMS: atom_id res chain seq x y z
N MET A 1 -9.08 -14.82 -8.68
CA MET A 1 -8.61 -13.82 -7.70
C MET A 1 -7.44 -13.08 -8.31
N GLN A 2 -7.51 -11.76 -8.50
CA GLN A 2 -6.31 -10.98 -8.83
C GLN A 2 -5.35 -11.07 -7.64
N VAL A 3 -4.11 -11.47 -7.90
CA VAL A 3 -3.05 -11.45 -6.89
C VAL A 3 -2.69 -9.99 -6.67
N TRP A 4 -2.80 -9.50 -5.43
CA TRP A 4 -2.44 -8.12 -5.09
C TRP A 4 -1.07 -7.78 -5.67
N SER A 5 -0.95 -6.60 -6.28
CA SER A 5 0.28 -6.10 -6.91
C SER A 5 0.91 -7.03 -7.97
N ASN A 6 0.14 -7.96 -8.56
CA ASN A 6 0.67 -9.02 -9.44
C ASN A 6 1.77 -9.86 -8.78
N GLY A 7 1.74 -9.99 -7.45
CA GLY A 7 2.75 -10.74 -6.68
C GLY A 7 4.05 -9.99 -6.38
N LEU A 8 4.14 -8.70 -6.72
CA LEU A 8 5.31 -7.87 -6.42
C LEU A 8 5.49 -7.61 -4.92
N VAL A 9 4.39 -7.47 -4.19
CA VAL A 9 4.35 -7.34 -2.74
C VAL A 9 4.03 -8.71 -2.15
N LYS A 10 5.00 -9.27 -1.42
CA LYS A 10 4.80 -10.51 -0.67
C LYS A 10 4.09 -10.20 0.65
N ASN A 11 3.19 -11.08 1.06
CA ASN A 11 2.61 -11.00 2.40
C ASN A 11 3.72 -11.25 3.45
N PRO A 12 3.70 -10.52 4.58
CA PRO A 12 4.64 -10.77 5.67
C PRO A 12 4.43 -12.17 6.24
N GLU A 13 5.54 -12.87 6.51
CA GLU A 13 5.51 -14.12 7.27
C GLU A 13 5.12 -13.85 8.73
N ARG A 14 4.52 -14.84 9.39
CA ARG A 14 4.11 -14.71 10.78
C ARG A 14 5.34 -14.49 11.67
N GLY A 15 5.27 -13.49 12.55
CA GLY A 15 6.34 -13.18 13.50
C GLY A 15 7.46 -12.30 12.95
N VAL A 16 7.43 -11.95 11.66
CA VAL A 16 8.35 -10.97 11.08
C VAL A 16 7.86 -9.57 11.44
N ASP A 17 8.78 -8.74 11.96
CA ASP A 17 8.47 -7.34 12.23
C ASP A 17 8.28 -6.54 10.93
N ILE A 18 7.58 -5.42 11.03
CA ILE A 18 7.20 -4.62 9.86
C ILE A 18 8.41 -4.05 9.12
N GLU A 19 9.50 -3.73 9.84
CA GLU A 19 10.71 -3.16 9.24
C GLU A 19 11.47 -4.22 8.44
N THR A 20 11.66 -5.42 9.00
CA THR A 20 12.29 -6.55 8.33
C THR A 20 11.50 -6.97 7.08
N TRP A 21 10.17 -7.04 7.19
CA TRP A 21 9.32 -7.31 6.02
C TRP A 21 9.44 -6.22 4.96
N TRP A 22 9.43 -4.94 5.37
CA TRP A 22 9.57 -3.81 4.44
C TRP A 22 10.91 -3.86 3.70
N ARG A 23 12.01 -4.05 4.43
CA ARG A 23 13.37 -4.11 3.85
C ARG A 23 13.49 -5.28 2.86
N SER A 24 13.04 -6.47 3.25
CA SER A 24 13.12 -7.66 2.40
C SER A 24 12.25 -7.55 1.14
N SER A 25 11.10 -6.87 1.23
CA SER A 25 10.21 -6.61 0.09
C SER A 25 10.84 -5.70 -0.99
N LEU A 26 11.87 -4.91 -0.65
CA LEU A 26 12.50 -3.96 -1.56
C LEU A 26 13.91 -4.40 -2.01
N GLN A 27 14.66 -5.14 -1.18
CA GLN A 27 16.06 -5.46 -1.44
C GLN A 27 16.29 -6.22 -2.76
N LEU A 28 15.42 -7.19 -3.06
CA LEU A 28 15.57 -8.08 -4.22
C LEU A 28 15.06 -7.49 -5.54
N LEU A 29 14.47 -6.29 -5.52
CA LEU A 29 13.87 -5.70 -6.71
C LEU A 29 14.87 -4.87 -7.52
N PRO A 30 14.76 -4.83 -8.87
CA PRO A 30 15.44 -3.86 -9.70
C PRO A 30 15.11 -2.42 -9.30
N LYS A 31 16.04 -1.49 -9.49
CA LYS A 31 15.90 -0.07 -9.09
C LYS A 31 14.58 0.56 -9.59
N ASP A 32 14.19 0.23 -10.81
CA ASP A 32 13.00 0.78 -11.46
C ASP A 32 11.70 0.26 -10.82
N GLN A 33 11.71 -0.97 -10.31
CA GLN A 33 10.58 -1.58 -9.61
C GLN A 33 10.53 -1.21 -8.13
N ARG A 34 11.69 -0.95 -7.49
CA ARG A 34 11.75 -0.55 -6.07
C ARG A 34 10.89 0.66 -5.77
N ARG A 35 10.90 1.69 -6.63
CA ARG A 35 10.08 2.90 -6.42
C ARG A 35 8.59 2.59 -6.48
N HIS A 36 8.18 1.74 -7.40
CA HIS A 36 6.78 1.33 -7.55
C HIS A 36 6.31 0.50 -6.34
N VAL A 37 7.10 -0.49 -5.93
CA VAL A 37 6.77 -1.34 -4.77
C VAL A 37 6.83 -0.57 -3.46
N ALA A 38 7.78 0.34 -3.29
CA ALA A 38 7.81 1.23 -2.13
C ALA A 38 6.53 2.07 -2.04
N ALA A 39 6.06 2.63 -3.17
CA ALA A 39 4.79 3.37 -3.19
C ALA A 39 3.61 2.47 -2.79
N LEU A 40 3.50 1.26 -3.34
CA LEU A 40 2.47 0.28 -2.95
C LEU A 40 2.47 0.04 -1.44
N LEU A 41 3.64 -0.29 -0.87
CA LEU A 41 3.79 -0.54 0.56
C LEU A 41 3.40 0.68 1.40
N MET A 42 3.78 1.89 0.97
CA MET A 42 3.44 3.14 1.66
C MET A 42 1.92 3.37 1.71
N TYR A 43 1.22 3.28 0.57
CA TYR A 43 -0.23 3.48 0.53
C TYR A 43 -0.97 2.39 1.30
N THR A 44 -0.51 1.14 1.25
CA THR A 44 -1.09 0.06 2.04
C THR A 44 -0.93 0.31 3.54
N ALA A 45 0.30 0.57 4.01
CA ALA A 45 0.57 0.79 5.42
C ALA A 45 -0.18 2.02 5.96
N TRP A 46 -0.23 3.10 5.16
CA TRP A 46 -0.95 4.33 5.50
C TRP A 46 -2.46 4.09 5.69
N ASN A 47 -3.12 3.38 4.77
CA ASN A 47 -4.55 3.12 4.88
C ASN A 47 -4.89 2.16 6.03
N ILE A 48 -4.05 1.17 6.31
CA ILE A 48 -4.22 0.31 7.50
C ILE A 48 -4.09 1.13 8.79
N TRP A 49 -3.13 2.06 8.84
CA TRP A 49 -2.97 2.96 9.98
C TRP A 49 -4.18 3.88 10.15
N LYS A 50 -4.68 4.49 9.06
CA LYS A 50 -5.92 5.30 9.09
C LYS A 50 -7.13 4.50 9.58
N GLU A 51 -7.29 3.26 9.11
CA GLU A 51 -8.37 2.38 9.57
C GLU A 51 -8.29 2.15 11.09
N ARG A 52 -7.11 1.82 11.61
CA ARG A 52 -6.90 1.64 13.05
C ARG A 52 -7.25 2.90 13.84
N ASN A 53 -6.85 4.07 13.35
CA ASN A 53 -7.22 5.33 13.97
C ASN A 53 -8.74 5.57 13.92
N ARG A 54 -9.39 5.25 12.81
CA ARG A 54 -10.85 5.40 12.68
C ARG A 54 -11.60 4.53 13.70
N ILE A 55 -11.12 3.31 13.92
CA ILE A 55 -11.68 2.42 14.95
C ILE A 55 -11.54 3.05 16.35
N VAL A 56 -10.38 3.61 16.67
CA VAL A 56 -10.11 4.19 17.99
C VAL A 56 -10.88 5.48 18.22
N PHE A 57 -10.81 6.43 17.28
CA PHE A 57 -11.32 7.79 17.47
C PHE A 57 -12.77 7.97 17.05
N GLU A 58 -13.23 7.24 16.02
CA GLU A 58 -14.61 7.37 15.52
C GLU A 58 -15.52 6.19 15.92
N LYS A 59 -14.96 5.13 16.50
CA LYS A 59 -15.67 3.87 16.80
C LYS A 59 -16.34 3.25 15.57
N LYS A 60 -15.76 3.45 14.38
CA LYS A 60 -16.25 2.91 13.10
C LYS A 60 -15.25 1.93 12.50
N THR A 61 -15.76 0.79 12.03
CA THR A 61 -14.94 -0.26 11.40
C THR A 61 -15.36 -0.47 9.95
N MET A 62 -14.38 -0.70 9.08
CA MET A 62 -14.57 -1.13 7.70
C MET A 62 -14.11 -2.57 7.57
N THR A 63 -14.73 -3.29 6.64
CA THR A 63 -14.26 -4.61 6.26
C THR A 63 -12.94 -4.47 5.47
N ALA A 64 -12.12 -5.52 5.48
CA ALA A 64 -10.85 -5.51 4.74
C ALA A 64 -11.01 -5.14 3.23
N PRO A 65 -12.06 -5.60 2.52
CA PRO A 65 -12.33 -5.15 1.14
C PRO A 65 -12.58 -3.64 1.00
N LEU A 66 -13.24 -3.01 1.99
CA LEU A 66 -13.48 -1.56 1.94
C LEU A 66 -12.17 -0.78 2.14
N VAL A 67 -11.33 -1.21 3.08
CA VAL A 67 -9.98 -0.61 3.28
C VAL A 67 -9.13 -0.79 2.01
N PHE A 68 -9.25 -1.94 1.36
CA PHE A 68 -8.58 -2.21 0.08
C PHE A 68 -9.03 -1.24 -1.02
N ASN A 69 -10.33 -0.96 -1.13
CA ASN A 69 -10.83 0.03 -2.08
C ASN A 69 -10.27 1.44 -1.79
N CYS A 70 -10.16 1.84 -0.52
CA CYS A 70 -9.53 3.12 -0.17
C CYS A 70 -8.06 3.19 -0.63
N ILE A 71 -7.30 2.10 -0.55
CA ILE A 71 -5.93 2.04 -1.07
C ILE A 71 -5.92 2.27 -2.59
N LEU A 72 -6.81 1.58 -3.32
CA LEU A 72 -6.91 1.74 -4.78
C LEU A 72 -7.30 3.16 -5.18
N GLU A 73 -8.23 3.78 -4.46
CA GLU A 73 -8.64 5.17 -4.68
C GLU A 73 -7.48 6.15 -4.49
N GLU A 74 -6.73 6.05 -3.39
CA GLU A 74 -5.58 6.94 -3.14
C GLU A 74 -4.45 6.75 -4.17
N MET A 75 -4.20 5.51 -4.58
CA MET A 75 -3.27 5.23 -5.66
C MET A 75 -3.74 5.82 -7.00
N GLY A 76 -5.04 5.76 -7.28
CA GLY A 76 -5.67 6.38 -8.45
C GLY A 76 -5.49 7.90 -8.46
N LEU A 77 -5.71 8.55 -7.31
CA LEU A 77 -5.49 9.99 -7.14
C LEU A 77 -4.02 10.37 -7.40
N ARG A 78 -3.06 9.62 -6.85
CA ARG A 78 -1.64 9.83 -7.13
C ARG A 78 -1.34 9.73 -8.64
N GLN A 79 -1.88 8.71 -9.30
CA GLN A 79 -1.64 8.51 -10.72
C GLN A 79 -2.24 9.64 -11.56
N ALA A 80 -3.42 10.14 -11.20
CA ALA A 80 -4.04 11.30 -11.84
C ALA A 80 -3.18 12.56 -11.68
N ALA A 81 -2.68 12.82 -10.46
CA ALA A 81 -1.82 13.98 -10.18
C ALA A 81 -0.50 13.93 -10.98
N LEU A 82 0.14 12.77 -11.08
CA LEU A 82 1.35 12.60 -11.89
C LEU A 82 1.11 12.80 -13.39
N ARG A 83 -0.04 12.37 -13.90
CA ARG A 83 -0.41 12.61 -15.31
C ARG A 83 -0.63 14.09 -15.58
N ALA A 84 -1.28 14.81 -14.66
CA ALA A 84 -1.50 16.24 -14.78
C ALA A 84 -0.18 17.02 -14.83
N LEU A 85 0.79 16.66 -13.98
CA LEU A 85 2.12 17.29 -13.98
C LEU A 85 2.90 17.08 -15.28
N ASN A 86 2.74 15.92 -15.93
CA ASN A 86 3.42 15.63 -17.19
C ASN A 86 2.77 16.32 -18.41
N ALA A 87 1.60 16.95 -18.24
CA ALA A 87 0.87 17.65 -19.30
C ALA A 87 1.11 19.17 -19.32
N THR A 88 1.81 19.70 -18.32
CA THR A 88 2.30 21.09 -18.20
C THR A 88 3.77 21.17 -18.56
#